data_AF-A0A1B7MDC8-F1
#
_entry.id   AF-A0A1B7MDC8-F1
#
_cell.length_a   1.000
_cell.length_b   1.000
_cell.length_c   1.000
_cell.angle_alpha   90.00
_cell.angle_beta   90.00
_cell.angle_gamma   90.00
#
_symmetry.space_group_name_H-M   'P 1'
#
loop_
_entity.id
_entity.type
_entity.pdbx_description
1 polymer ?
#
loop_
_entity_poly.entity_id
_entity_poly.type
_entity_poly.pdbx_seq_one_letter_code
_entity_poly.pdbx_strand_id
1 'polypeptide(L)' 'PLLYIHWFRPLQTFDVDLQTFRIAKSSHQHRPNAVVLPANLLLCPCHLIPRFSQQ' A
#
# COMPACT_ATOMS: atom_id res chain seq x y z
N PRO A 1 -8.05 12.99 15.76
CA PRO A 1 -7.44 11.65 15.87
C PRO A 1 -6.08 11.58 15.15
N LEU A 2 -5.16 10.75 15.66
CA LEU A 2 -3.89 10.43 15.00
C LEU A 2 -4.00 9.07 14.30
N LEU A 3 -3.36 8.93 13.15
CA LEU A 3 -3.28 7.69 12.38
C LEU A 3 -1.84 7.20 12.33
N TYR A 4 -1.68 5.88 12.43
CA TYR A 4 -0.41 5.19 12.25
C TYR A 4 -0.44 4.45 10.92
N ILE A 5 0.32 4.93 9.94
CA ILE A 5 0.27 4.43 8.56
C ILE A 5 1.57 3.69 8.24
N HIS A 6 1.46 2.44 7.84
CA HIS A 6 2.59 1.66 7.31
C HIS A 6 2.72 1.88 5.81
N TRP A 7 3.94 2.15 5.37
CA TRP A 7 4.26 2.20 3.95
C TRP A 7 4.49 0.80 3.40
N PHE A 8 4.03 0.59 2.17
CA PHE A 8 4.35 -0.59 1.37
C PHE A 8 5.32 -0.22 0.27
N ARG A 9 6.07 -1.20 -0.23
CA ARG A 9 6.95 -1.03 -1.39
C ARG A 9 6.07 -0.83 -2.65
N PRO A 10 6.56 -0.09 -3.65
CA PRO A 10 5.90 -0.02 -4.95
C PRO A 10 5.62 -1.41 -5.51
N LEU A 11 4.52 -1.56 -6.27
CA LEU A 11 4.14 -2.82 -6.91
C LEU A 11 5.15 -3.15 -8.02
N GLN A 12 6.18 -3.91 -7.68
CA GLN A 12 7.27 -4.27 -8.60
C GLN A 12 7.28 -5.76 -8.98
N THR A 13 6.68 -6.62 -8.16
CA THR A 13 6.70 -8.06 -8.35
C THR A 13 5.29 -8.57 -8.61
N PHE A 14 5.07 -9.19 -9.77
CA PHE A 14 3.81 -9.85 -10.09
C PHE A 14 3.86 -11.32 -9.66
N ASP A 15 2.82 -11.76 -8.95
CA ASP A 15 2.59 -13.15 -8.59
C ASP A 15 1.76 -13.81 -9.70
N VAL A 16 2.39 -14.74 -10.43
CA VAL A 16 1.76 -15.42 -11.56
C VAL A 16 0.69 -16.41 -11.09
N ASP A 17 0.86 -17.03 -9.92
CA ASP A 17 -0.11 -18.00 -9.41
C ASP A 17 -1.38 -17.29 -8.92
N LEU A 18 -1.22 -16.12 -8.30
CA LEU A 18 -2.32 -15.32 -7.77
C LEU A 18 -2.83 -14.24 -8.74
N GLN A 19 -2.23 -14.11 -9.92
CA GLN A 19 -2.55 -13.12 -10.95
C GLN A 19 -2.66 -11.68 -10.39
N THR A 20 -1.74 -11.32 -9.49
CA THR A 20 -1.76 -10.02 -8.80
C THR A 20 -0.37 -9.56 -8.41
N PHE A 21 -0.19 -8.27 -8.11
CA PHE A 21 1.08 -7.78 -7.59
C PHE A 21 1.27 -8.14 -6.13
N ARG A 22 2.46 -8.62 -5.79
CA ARG A 22 2.86 -8.87 -4.40
C ARG A 22 3.03 -7.56 -3.67
N ILE A 23 2.33 -7.45 -2.54
CA ILE A 23 2.46 -6.35 -1.61
C ILE A 23 3.52 -6.73 -0.58
N ALA A 24 4.52 -5.88 -0.39
CA ALA A 24 5.57 -6.07 0.61
C ALA A 24 5.70 -4.82 1.49
N LYS A 25 5.83 -5.00 2.82
CA LYS A 25 6.00 -3.88 3.74
C LYS A 25 7.32 -3.15 3.47
N SER A 26 7.28 -1.83 3.50
CA SER A 26 8.48 -1.00 3.46
C SER A 26 9.15 -1.00 4.82
N SER A 27 10.48 -1.05 4.84
CA SER A 27 11.28 -1.01 6.06
C SER A 27 12.36 0.06 5.95
N HIS A 28 12.69 0.69 7.07
CA HIS A 28 13.79 1.64 7.20
C HIS A 28 14.60 1.26 8.44
N GLN A 29 15.90 1.03 8.28
CA GLN A 29 16.80 0.59 9.36
C GLN A 29 16.24 -0.60 10.18
N HIS A 30 15.79 -1.66 9.49
CA HIS A 30 15.23 -2.87 10.11
C HIS A 30 13.93 -2.65 10.92
N ARG A 31 13.29 -1.49 10.81
CA ARG A 31 11.98 -1.19 11.43
C ARG A 31 10.92 -0.96 10.35
N PRO A 32 9.63 -1.09 10.67
CA PRO A 32 8.57 -0.71 9.75
C PRO A 32 8.74 0.75 9.33
N ASN A 33 8.73 1.00 8.02
CA ASN A 33 8.63 2.37 7.52
C ASN A 33 7.18 2.81 7.72
N ALA A 34 6.95 3.68 8.68
CA ALA A 34 5.63 4.15 9.05
C ALA A 34 5.67 5.65 9.39
N VAL A 35 4.52 6.29 9.26
CA VAL A 35 4.32 7.69 9.61
C VAL A 35 3.12 7.84 10.54
N VAL A 36 3.23 8.77 11.49
CA VAL A 36 2.10 9.20 12.31
C VAL A 36 1.63 10.55 11.81
N LEU A 37 0.35 10.66 11.47
CA LEU A 37 -0.22 11.91 10.97
C LEU A 37 -1.63 12.17 11.51
N PRO A 38 -2.03 13.45 11.65
CA PRO A 38 -3.42 13.81 11.93
C PRO A 38 -4.39 13.26 10.88
N ALA A 39 -5.52 12.69 11.32
CA ALA A 39 -6.47 12.01 10.44
C ALA A 39 -7.08 12.91 9.36
N ASN A 40 -7.17 14.22 9.60
CA ASN A 40 -7.67 15.20 8.63
C ASN A 40 -6.73 15.44 7.45
N LEU A 41 -5.48 14.95 7.50
CA LEU A 41 -4.52 15.04 6.39
C LEU A 41 -4.59 13.83 5.46
N LEU A 42 -5.24 12.75 5.88
CA LEU A 42 -5.38 11.56 5.03
C LEU A 42 -6.55 11.77 4.07
N LEU A 43 -6.23 12.11 2.83
CA LEU A 43 -7.15 11.89 1.72
C LEU A 43 -7.23 10.37 1.52
N CYS A 44 -8.41 9.78 1.74
CA CYS A 44 -8.71 8.39 1.38
C CYS A 44 -9.39 8.39 0.00
N PRO A 45 -8.66 8.41 -1.12
CA PRO A 45 -9.24 7.96 -2.38
C PRO A 45 -9.47 6.45 -2.23
N CYS A 46 -10.63 6.08 -1.71
CA CYS A 46 -11.16 4.75 -1.91
C CYS A 46 -11.27 4.53 -3.43
N HIS A 47 -11.14 3.28 -3.85
CA HIS A 47 -11.15 2.83 -5.25
C HIS A 47 -9.76 2.76 -5.93
N LEU A 48 -8.84 2.03 -5.31
CA LEU A 48 -8.01 1.10 -6.10
C LEU A 48 -8.93 -0.06 -6.53
N ILE A 49 -9.88 0.19 -7.42
CA ILE A 49 -10.53 -0.90 -8.16
C ILE A 49 -9.48 -1.34 -9.17
N PRO A 50 -8.91 -2.55 -9.05
CA PRO A 50 -8.11 -3.08 -10.13
C PRO A 50 -9.07 -3.22 -11.31
N ARG A 51 -8.86 -2.43 -12.38
CA ARG A 51 -9.44 -2.77 -13.67
C ARG A 51 -8.73 -4.03 -14.14
N PHE A 52 -9.18 -5.20 -13.68
CA PHE A 52 -8.96 -6.42 -14.44
C PHE A 52 -9.58 -6.12 -15.81
N SER A 53 -8.76 -6.14 -16.85
CA SER A 53 -9.17 -5.81 -18.22
C SER A 53 -10.50 -6.49 -18.52
N GLN A 54 -11.52 -5.73 -18.89
CA GLN A 54 -12.62 -6.31 -19.65
C GLN A 54 -12.01 -6.73 -20.99
N GLN A 55 -12.12 -8.03 -21.26
CA GLN A 55 -11.68 -8.66 -22.50
C GLN A 55 -12.26 -7.96 -23.73
#